data_AF-A0A6A0GRW4-F1
#
_entry.id   AF-A0A6A0GRW4-F1
#
_cell.length_a   1.000
_cell.length_b   1.000
_cell.length_c   1.000
_cell.angle_alpha   90.00
_cell.angle_beta   90.00
_cell.angle_gamma   90.00
#
_symmetry.space_group_name_H-M   'P 1'
#
loop_
_entity.id
_entity.type
_entity.pdbx_description
1 polymer ?
#
loop_
_entity_poly.entity_id
_entity_poly.type
_entity_poly.pdbx_seq_one_letter_code
_entity_poly.pdbx_strand_id
1 'polypeptide(L)'
;MSRRPIVSLGQSAKFVHIEVDFVPYSEECLVKEPGCSVLQLPVLYTYWTDCTDIETYKTSLREKVQKWVGELRERGINDWMVVVVGAPDARKPNKLLPRTTVLDKMKTDFGGKQAERCVSLYEPVKTDSRSMESWQSLLAKMRSLVMVAYNRALNKFEESMRAERERRTEKTWSFCEYFSIQEELAEVMLLLGVMDEALVQYDELDALLTQFVLNSAAGDTPLWLTKFTESCERWEGLFISTELNKRLQEKIHSGETSLLQLRNYLFQQQAAVLLRLNKPWEVASRALSFLQNTANELQILQVGIAPGGVACWGFLSCLEVIHSLARCSSSSGTTSPHTRHIAPLWAYAREKLQELGKLCGLHPDVEGSEKLHAVVALVCGMGDDPHADNVGRRPHQVDGAAPSAVKEPEGADDGASTFSVAMLEQDGMSPMTRLKEALSSKEAFRKHYLELSEVAISTCKHIGHVRCARLIGRDLASFYLSLGQPQQAANFLGDLLHSFTDGCWPLLAADTRDKLVICYTAMADWPKLLRVGIELACCSQVAHERRAAAFGAVQRAITELSEGRILKC
;
A
#
# COMPACT_ATOMS: atom_id res chain seq x y z
N MET A 1 -17.84 23.68 -6.62
CA MET A 1 -18.54 22.57 -7.32
C MET A 1 -19.19 21.69 -6.28
N SER A 2 -20.53 21.59 -6.34
CA SER A 2 -21.38 20.85 -5.40
C SER A 2 -21.10 19.34 -5.49
N ARG A 3 -20.72 18.71 -4.36
CA ARG A 3 -20.74 17.25 -4.21
C ARG A 3 -21.84 16.88 -3.22
N ARG A 4 -22.62 15.89 -3.66
CA ARG A 4 -23.91 15.43 -3.16
C ARG A 4 -23.85 14.95 -1.70
N PRO A 5 -24.98 14.97 -0.97
CA PRO A 5 -25.10 14.27 0.30
C PRO A 5 -24.88 12.77 0.08
N ILE A 6 -24.04 12.17 0.92
CA ILE A 6 -23.84 10.71 0.99
C ILE A 6 -25.13 10.12 1.56
N VAL A 7 -26.04 9.74 0.68
CA VAL A 7 -27.04 8.71 0.95
C VAL A 7 -26.97 7.77 -0.25
N SER A 8 -26.21 6.70 -0.11
CA SER A 8 -26.23 5.60 -1.06
C SER A 8 -27.58 4.89 -0.96
N LEU A 9 -28.48 5.20 -1.90
CA LEU A 9 -29.59 4.31 -2.23
C LEU A 9 -29.00 2.98 -2.70
N GLY A 10 -29.30 1.88 -1.98
CA GLY A 10 -29.17 0.52 -2.53
C GLY A 10 -28.26 -0.47 -1.81
N GLN A 11 -27.92 -0.30 -0.51
CA GLN A 11 -27.25 -1.37 0.21
C GLN A 11 -28.24 -2.48 0.61
N SER A 12 -28.04 -3.69 0.09
CA SER A 12 -28.59 -4.91 0.67
C SER A 12 -28.15 -5.00 2.14
N ALA A 13 -29.04 -5.38 3.05
CA ALA A 13 -28.68 -5.60 4.45
C ALA A 13 -27.47 -6.57 4.52
N LYS A 14 -26.32 -6.06 4.98
CA LYS A 14 -25.12 -6.87 5.19
C LYS A 14 -25.18 -7.46 6.59
N PHE A 15 -24.92 -8.77 6.70
CA PHE A 15 -24.79 -9.42 7.99
C PHE A 15 -23.40 -9.14 8.55
N VAL A 16 -23.36 -8.57 9.76
CA VAL A 16 -22.12 -8.29 10.48
C VAL A 16 -21.93 -9.35 11.55
N HIS A 17 -20.74 -9.93 11.60
CA HIS A 17 -20.34 -10.78 12.72
C HIS A 17 -19.51 -9.94 13.70
N ILE A 18 -19.94 -9.92 14.97
CA ILE A 18 -19.23 -9.22 16.04
C ILE A 18 -18.79 -10.29 17.03
N GLU A 19 -17.48 -10.40 17.24
CA GLU A 19 -16.92 -11.21 18.32
C GLU A 19 -17.05 -10.41 19.63
N VAL A 20 -17.49 -11.08 20.70
CA VAL A 20 -17.82 -10.42 21.97
C VAL A 20 -17.05 -11.11 23.08
N ASP A 21 -16.20 -10.34 23.75
CA ASP A 21 -15.51 -10.76 24.96
C ASP A 21 -16.26 -10.28 26.21
N PHE A 22 -16.50 -11.20 27.14
CA PHE A 22 -17.07 -10.89 28.45
C PHE A 22 -15.94 -10.63 29.44
N VAL A 23 -15.84 -9.39 29.92
CA VAL A 23 -14.84 -8.97 30.91
C VAL A 23 -15.54 -8.74 32.26
N PRO A 24 -14.96 -9.18 33.39
CA PRO A 24 -15.48 -8.85 34.72
C PRO A 24 -15.61 -7.34 34.91
N TYR A 25 -16.70 -6.91 35.56
CA TYR A 25 -16.91 -5.50 35.85
C TYR A 25 -15.83 -4.95 36.79
N SER A 26 -15.21 -3.84 36.39
CA SER A 26 -14.38 -2.98 37.22
C SER A 26 -14.82 -1.53 37.02
N GLU A 27 -14.77 -0.71 38.08
CA GLU A 27 -15.03 0.74 37.97
C GLU A 27 -14.03 1.43 37.03
N GLU A 28 -12.84 0.85 36.84
CA GLU A 28 -11.82 1.31 35.89
C GLU A 28 -12.30 1.17 34.43
N CYS A 29 -13.08 0.12 34.13
CA CYS A 29 -13.68 -0.10 32.80
C CYS A 29 -14.76 0.92 32.43
N LEU A 30 -15.11 1.82 33.35
CA LEU A 30 -16.03 2.92 33.12
C LEU A 30 -15.33 4.23 32.74
N VAL A 31 -14.00 4.24 32.73
CA VAL A 31 -13.21 5.38 32.24
C VAL A 31 -13.03 5.21 30.74
N LYS A 32 -13.44 6.23 29.96
CA LYS A 32 -13.06 6.29 28.55
C LYS A 32 -11.63 6.78 28.48
N GLU A 33 -10.70 5.89 28.15
CA GLU A 33 -9.36 6.35 27.79
C GLU A 33 -9.44 7.12 26.47
N PRO A 34 -8.82 8.31 26.39
CA PRO A 34 -8.68 9.02 25.12
C PRO A 34 -7.84 8.15 24.16
N GLY A 35 -8.42 7.77 23.02
CA GLY A 35 -7.75 6.96 21.99
C GLY A 35 -8.25 5.53 21.84
N CYS A 36 -9.20 5.05 22.65
CA CYS A 36 -9.84 3.75 22.40
C CYS A 36 -10.75 3.80 21.17
N SER A 37 -10.55 2.86 20.24
CA SER A 37 -11.45 2.63 19.10
C SER A 37 -12.89 2.41 19.59
N VAL A 38 -13.88 2.94 18.85
CA VAL A 38 -15.33 2.74 19.08
C VAL A 38 -15.68 1.27 19.28
N LEU A 39 -14.93 0.35 18.67
CA LEU A 39 -15.15 -1.10 18.75
C LEU A 39 -14.51 -1.77 19.95
N GLN A 40 -13.55 -1.11 20.61
CA GLN A 40 -12.85 -1.61 21.78
C GLN A 40 -13.45 -1.09 23.09
N LEU A 41 -14.46 -0.21 23.00
CA LEU A 41 -15.17 0.29 24.16
C LEU A 41 -16.18 -0.75 24.68
N PRO A 42 -16.33 -0.91 26.00
CA PRO A 42 -17.38 -1.76 26.56
C PRO A 42 -18.77 -1.30 26.08
N VAL A 43 -19.53 -2.23 25.51
CA VAL A 43 -20.77 -1.93 24.76
C VAL A 43 -22.04 -2.20 25.59
N LEU A 44 -22.03 -3.22 26.45
CA LEU A 44 -23.17 -3.63 27.27
C LEU A 44 -22.71 -4.05 28.66
N TYR A 45 -23.25 -3.39 29.69
CA TYR A 45 -22.95 -3.68 31.08
C TYR A 45 -24.00 -4.61 31.67
N THR A 46 -23.60 -5.76 32.22
CA THR A 46 -24.55 -6.75 32.75
C THR A 46 -24.37 -7.00 34.24
N TYR A 47 -25.47 -7.06 34.97
CA TYR A 47 -25.50 -7.43 36.40
C TYR A 47 -26.22 -8.76 36.56
N TRP A 48 -25.58 -9.74 37.17
CA TRP A 48 -26.12 -11.09 37.34
C TRP A 48 -26.45 -11.35 38.80
N THR A 49 -27.62 -11.93 39.06
CA THR A 49 -28.05 -12.32 40.41
C THR A 49 -28.89 -13.57 40.36
N ASP A 50 -28.77 -14.43 41.37
CA ASP A 50 -29.59 -15.62 41.60
C ASP A 50 -30.68 -15.40 42.67
N CYS A 51 -30.87 -14.14 43.10
CA CYS A 51 -31.80 -13.81 44.18
C CYS A 51 -33.25 -14.02 43.75
N THR A 52 -33.91 -14.97 44.42
CA THR A 52 -35.33 -15.28 44.23
C THR A 52 -36.20 -14.87 45.43
N ASP A 53 -35.58 -14.47 46.54
CA ASP A 53 -36.27 -14.07 47.78
C ASP A 53 -36.50 -12.55 47.87
N ILE A 54 -37.75 -12.16 48.16
CA ILE A 54 -38.20 -10.76 48.15
C ILE A 54 -37.63 -9.97 49.34
N GLU A 55 -37.47 -10.58 50.52
CA GLU A 55 -36.95 -9.87 51.70
C GLU A 55 -35.45 -9.62 51.56
N THR A 56 -34.71 -10.60 51.03
CA THR A 56 -33.30 -10.45 50.63
C THR A 56 -33.12 -9.36 49.57
N TYR A 57 -34.04 -9.29 48.60
CA TYR A 57 -34.05 -8.22 47.61
C TYR A 57 -34.16 -6.83 48.26
N LYS A 58 -35.15 -6.64 49.15
CA LYS A 58 -35.41 -5.36 49.80
C LYS A 58 -34.29 -4.91 50.73
N THR A 59 -33.67 -5.85 51.45
CA THR A 59 -32.69 -5.56 52.50
C THR A 59 -31.28 -5.30 51.96
N SER A 60 -30.90 -5.88 50.81
CA SER A 60 -29.53 -5.75 50.31
C SER A 60 -29.43 -5.54 48.80
N LEU A 61 -30.07 -6.41 48.00
CA LEU A 61 -29.82 -6.42 46.55
C LEU A 61 -30.31 -5.15 45.85
N ARG A 62 -31.45 -4.60 46.28
CA ARG A 62 -32.02 -3.38 45.71
C ARG A 62 -31.03 -2.22 45.77
N GLU A 63 -30.39 -2.02 46.92
CA GLU A 63 -29.41 -0.94 47.11
C GLU A 63 -28.16 -1.14 46.25
N LYS A 64 -27.65 -2.38 46.17
CA LYS A 64 -26.48 -2.72 45.33
C LYS A 64 -26.73 -2.46 43.84
N VAL A 65 -27.88 -2.91 43.31
CA VAL A 65 -28.24 -2.69 41.91
C VAL A 65 -28.51 -1.21 41.65
N GLN A 66 -29.17 -0.52 42.58
CA GLN A 66 -29.41 0.93 42.47
C GLN A 66 -28.11 1.72 42.40
N LYS A 67 -27.14 1.40 43.26
CA LYS A 67 -25.81 2.02 43.26
C LYS A 67 -25.11 1.81 41.92
N TRP A 68 -25.05 0.57 41.43
CA TRP A 68 -24.42 0.21 40.15
C TRP A 68 -25.08 0.93 38.96
N VAL A 69 -26.42 0.94 38.87
CA VAL A 69 -27.13 1.67 37.80
C VAL A 69 -26.90 3.19 37.92
N GLY A 70 -26.76 3.71 39.15
CA GLY A 70 -26.41 5.10 39.42
C GLY A 70 -25.04 5.46 38.86
N GLU A 71 -24.01 4.68 39.19
CA GLU A 71 -22.63 4.84 38.71
C GLU A 71 -22.55 4.87 37.17
N LEU A 72 -23.27 3.97 36.50
CA LEU A 72 -23.36 3.98 35.03
C LEU A 72 -23.99 5.26 34.49
N ARG A 73 -25.10 5.69 35.10
CA ARG A 73 -25.86 6.87 34.66
C ARG A 73 -25.08 8.18 34.85
N GLU A 74 -24.35 8.31 35.95
CA GLU A 74 -23.47 9.46 36.21
C GLU A 74 -22.41 9.63 35.13
N ARG A 75 -21.99 8.52 34.50
CA ARG A 75 -21.03 8.51 33.38
C ARG A 75 -21.69 8.54 32.01
N GLY A 76 -23.01 8.76 31.95
CA GLY A 76 -23.79 8.80 30.71
C GLY A 76 -23.98 7.44 30.03
N ILE A 77 -23.69 6.35 30.74
CA ILE A 77 -23.85 4.98 30.23
C ILE A 77 -25.30 4.54 30.42
N ASN A 78 -25.96 4.28 29.31
CA ASN A 78 -27.36 3.85 29.27
C ASN A 78 -27.52 2.45 28.71
N ASP A 79 -26.46 1.68 28.53
CA ASP A 79 -26.53 0.35 27.91
C ASP A 79 -26.23 -0.70 28.96
N TRP A 80 -27.27 -1.06 29.72
CA TRP A 80 -27.18 -1.99 30.84
C TRP A 80 -28.29 -3.04 30.79
N MET A 81 -28.04 -4.17 31.44
CA MET A 81 -29.01 -5.26 31.59
C MET A 81 -28.85 -5.94 32.95
N VAL A 82 -29.96 -6.29 33.60
CA VAL A 82 -29.96 -7.08 34.84
C VAL A 82 -30.52 -8.47 34.52
N VAL A 83 -29.76 -9.51 34.83
CA VAL A 83 -30.11 -10.91 34.60
C VAL A 83 -30.40 -11.58 35.93
N VAL A 84 -31.63 -12.05 36.11
CA VAL A 84 -32.07 -12.82 37.27
C VAL A 84 -32.06 -14.30 36.91
N VAL A 85 -31.12 -15.05 37.48
CA VAL A 85 -30.98 -16.49 37.30
C VAL A 85 -31.86 -17.19 38.33
N GLY A 86 -32.71 -18.12 37.91
CA GLY A 86 -33.57 -18.82 38.86
C GLY A 86 -34.36 -19.96 38.24
N ALA A 87 -35.19 -20.61 39.05
CA ALA A 87 -36.17 -21.55 38.55
C ALA A 87 -37.35 -20.80 37.90
N PRO A 88 -37.99 -21.34 36.85
CA PRO A 88 -39.22 -20.76 36.33
C PRO A 88 -40.26 -20.74 37.45
N ASP A 89 -40.99 -19.63 37.58
CA ASP A 89 -42.06 -19.54 38.57
C ASP A 89 -43.05 -20.68 38.35
N ALA A 90 -43.05 -21.64 39.27
CA ALA A 90 -44.13 -22.58 39.39
C ALA A 90 -45.36 -21.78 39.84
N ARG A 91 -46.10 -21.20 38.89
CA ARG A 91 -47.46 -20.73 39.11
C ARG A 91 -48.27 -21.93 39.59
N LYS A 92 -48.26 -22.16 40.91
CA LYS A 92 -49.09 -23.18 41.53
C LYS A 92 -50.54 -22.76 41.24
N PRO A 93 -51.37 -23.63 40.66
CA PRO A 93 -52.71 -23.26 40.17
C PRO A 93 -53.67 -22.78 41.27
N ASN A 94 -53.30 -22.90 42.55
CA ASN A 94 -54.20 -22.73 43.70
C ASN A 94 -53.99 -21.42 44.51
N LYS A 95 -53.47 -20.33 43.92
CA LYS A 95 -53.41 -19.02 44.61
C LYS A 95 -54.12 -17.94 43.81
N LEU A 96 -55.15 -17.34 44.44
CA LEU A 96 -56.05 -16.31 43.89
C LEU A 96 -55.39 -14.95 43.57
N LEU A 97 -54.14 -14.72 43.98
CA LEU A 97 -53.43 -13.46 43.76
C LEU A 97 -52.08 -13.71 43.07
N PRO A 98 -51.74 -12.92 42.02
CA PRO A 98 -50.41 -12.95 41.43
C PRO A 98 -49.37 -12.56 42.49
N ARG A 99 -48.38 -13.43 42.74
CA ARG A 99 -47.27 -13.11 43.65
C ARG A 99 -46.25 -12.29 42.86
N THR A 100 -45.99 -11.05 43.26
CA THR A 100 -44.92 -10.23 42.66
C THR A 100 -43.58 -10.92 42.89
N THR A 101 -42.82 -11.07 41.83
CA THR A 101 -41.51 -11.72 41.82
C THR A 101 -40.40 -10.69 42.08
N VAL A 102 -39.18 -11.14 42.38
CA VAL A 102 -37.99 -10.26 42.42
C VAL A 102 -37.80 -9.56 41.07
N LEU A 103 -38.03 -10.26 39.95
CA LEU A 103 -37.96 -9.68 38.61
C LEU A 103 -38.97 -8.55 38.41
N ASP A 104 -40.23 -8.71 38.86
CA ASP A 104 -41.25 -7.67 38.76
C ASP A 104 -40.88 -6.42 39.56
N LYS A 105 -40.29 -6.63 40.75
CA LYS A 105 -39.75 -5.54 41.57
C LYS A 105 -38.59 -4.84 40.87
N MET A 106 -37.63 -5.57 40.32
CA MET A 106 -36.53 -4.98 39.55
C MET A 106 -37.00 -4.17 38.34
N LYS A 107 -37.99 -4.69 37.59
CA LYS A 107 -38.61 -3.98 36.46
C LYS A 107 -39.24 -2.66 36.89
N THR A 108 -39.89 -2.66 38.04
CA THR A 108 -40.55 -1.47 38.60
C THR A 108 -39.54 -0.47 39.14
N ASP A 109 -38.55 -0.95 39.90
CA ASP A 109 -37.60 -0.11 40.62
C ASP A 109 -36.51 0.47 39.70
N PHE A 110 -36.07 -0.26 38.66
CA PHE A 110 -34.97 0.14 37.78
C PHE A 110 -35.38 0.32 36.32
N GLY A 111 -36.36 -0.46 35.86
CA GLY A 111 -36.75 -0.52 34.46
C GLY A 111 -37.48 0.73 33.98
N GLY A 112 -38.53 1.17 34.68
CA GLY A 112 -39.36 2.28 34.19
C GLY A 112 -39.87 2.01 32.76
N LYS A 113 -39.54 2.89 31.80
CA LYS A 113 -39.83 2.67 30.36
C LYS A 113 -38.95 1.60 29.69
N GLN A 114 -37.90 1.16 30.38
CA GLN A 114 -36.89 0.20 29.95
C GLN A 114 -36.97 -1.13 30.74
N ALA A 115 -38.16 -1.51 31.20
CA ALA A 115 -38.39 -2.75 31.97
C ALA A 115 -37.93 -4.03 31.24
N GLU A 116 -37.79 -3.97 29.92
CA GLU A 116 -37.25 -5.03 29.08
C GLU A 116 -35.76 -5.33 29.31
N ARG A 117 -35.04 -4.49 30.08
CA ARG A 117 -33.63 -4.70 30.46
C ARG A 117 -33.44 -5.59 31.69
N CYS A 118 -34.52 -5.91 32.38
CA CYS A 118 -34.51 -6.92 33.44
C CYS A 118 -35.01 -8.24 32.84
N VAL A 119 -34.11 -9.21 32.70
CA VAL A 119 -34.35 -10.48 32.01
C VAL A 119 -34.19 -11.64 33.00
N SER A 120 -35.02 -12.67 32.87
CA SER A 120 -34.86 -13.92 33.62
C SER A 120 -34.13 -14.97 32.79
N LEU A 121 -33.20 -15.68 33.41
CA LEU A 121 -32.56 -16.88 32.85
C LEU A 121 -32.95 -18.09 33.70
N TYR A 122 -33.61 -19.06 33.09
CA TYR A 122 -34.16 -20.21 33.80
C TYR A 122 -33.21 -21.40 33.72
N GLU A 123 -32.85 -21.95 34.89
CA GLU A 123 -32.10 -23.20 35.05
C GLU A 123 -31.06 -23.45 33.93
N PRO A 124 -30.06 -22.57 33.75
CA PRO A 124 -29.28 -22.46 32.51
C PRO A 124 -28.50 -23.71 32.10
N VAL A 125 -28.34 -24.66 33.03
CA VAL A 125 -27.65 -25.94 32.84
C VAL A 125 -28.58 -27.02 32.28
N LYS A 126 -29.91 -26.85 32.38
CA LYS A 126 -30.90 -27.79 31.83
C LYS A 126 -31.21 -27.46 30.37
N THR A 127 -31.59 -28.47 29.60
CA THR A 127 -31.93 -28.36 28.17
C THR A 127 -33.43 -28.53 27.92
N ASP A 128 -34.27 -28.23 28.92
CA ASP A 128 -35.72 -28.25 28.75
C ASP A 128 -36.21 -27.01 27.98
N SER A 129 -37.46 -27.05 27.49
CA SER A 129 -37.99 -25.99 26.61
C SER A 129 -37.97 -24.61 27.26
N ARG A 130 -38.25 -24.52 28.57
CA ARG A 130 -38.26 -23.25 29.31
C ARG A 130 -36.86 -22.65 29.48
N SER A 131 -35.85 -23.48 29.74
CA SER A 131 -34.46 -23.05 29.74
C SER A 131 -34.07 -22.52 28.37
N MET A 132 -34.34 -23.28 27.29
CA MET A 132 -34.03 -22.85 25.92
C MET A 132 -34.73 -21.54 25.54
N GLU A 133 -36.01 -21.37 25.86
CA GLU A 133 -36.76 -20.13 25.62
C GLU A 133 -36.15 -18.94 26.38
N SER A 134 -35.73 -19.14 27.64
CA SER A 134 -35.09 -18.08 28.42
C SER A 134 -33.72 -17.69 27.88
N TRP A 135 -32.93 -18.66 27.41
CA TRP A 135 -31.68 -18.43 26.70
C TRP A 135 -31.88 -17.65 25.40
N GLN A 136 -32.87 -18.05 24.59
CA GLN A 136 -33.21 -17.32 23.37
C GLN A 136 -33.66 -15.88 23.66
N SER A 137 -34.48 -15.68 24.69
CA SER A 137 -34.90 -14.35 25.12
C SER A 137 -33.72 -13.49 25.58
N LEU A 138 -32.80 -14.05 26.38
CA LEU A 138 -31.60 -13.37 26.83
C LEU A 138 -30.72 -12.96 25.64
N LEU A 139 -30.43 -13.89 24.74
CA LEU A 139 -29.60 -13.65 23.56
C LEU A 139 -30.25 -12.63 22.60
N ALA A 140 -31.57 -12.71 22.39
CA ALA A 140 -32.30 -11.72 21.59
C ALA A 140 -32.20 -10.32 22.21
N LYS A 141 -32.28 -10.23 23.55
CA LYS A 141 -32.17 -8.96 24.26
C LYS A 141 -30.76 -8.40 24.23
N MET A 142 -29.76 -9.23 24.47
CA MET A 142 -28.35 -8.86 24.32
C MET A 142 -28.07 -8.33 22.91
N ARG A 143 -28.48 -9.06 21.86
CA ARG A 143 -28.35 -8.62 20.46
C ARG A 143 -28.99 -7.26 20.22
N SER A 144 -30.22 -7.06 20.70
CA SER A 144 -30.93 -5.79 20.55
C SER A 144 -30.23 -4.64 21.26
N LEU A 145 -29.77 -4.83 22.51
CA LEU A 145 -29.09 -3.78 23.27
C LEU A 145 -27.71 -3.44 22.69
N VAL A 146 -26.95 -4.46 22.28
CA VAL A 146 -25.66 -4.29 21.60
C VAL A 146 -25.83 -3.50 20.31
N MET A 147 -26.85 -3.82 19.49
CA MET A 147 -27.14 -3.05 18.27
C MET A 147 -27.51 -1.59 18.57
N VAL A 148 -28.28 -1.33 19.62
CA VAL A 148 -28.64 0.04 20.03
C VAL A 148 -27.41 0.81 20.51
N ALA A 149 -26.54 0.18 21.29
CA ALA A 149 -25.31 0.79 21.79
C ALA A 149 -24.34 1.12 20.65
N TYR A 150 -24.11 0.19 19.72
CA TYR A 150 -23.28 0.43 18.54
C TYR A 150 -23.86 1.54 17.65
N ASN A 151 -25.15 1.54 17.36
CA ASN A 151 -25.76 2.63 16.59
C ASN A 151 -25.56 4.00 17.25
N ARG A 152 -25.67 4.08 18.58
CA ARG A 152 -25.39 5.34 19.30
C ARG A 152 -23.92 5.73 19.20
N ALA A 153 -23.01 4.77 19.34
CA ALA A 153 -21.57 5.02 19.24
C ALA A 153 -21.18 5.48 17.82
N LEU A 154 -21.68 4.81 16.78
CA LEU A 154 -21.49 5.18 15.38
C LEU A 154 -22.07 6.57 15.07
N ASN A 155 -23.29 6.87 15.51
CA ASN A 155 -23.87 8.21 15.31
C ASN A 155 -23.03 9.31 15.95
N LYS A 156 -22.57 9.10 17.19
CA LYS A 156 -21.69 10.06 17.87
C LYS A 156 -20.37 10.23 17.12
N PHE A 157 -19.83 9.12 16.62
CA PHE A 157 -18.60 9.13 15.85
C PHE A 157 -18.75 9.87 14.51
N GLU A 158 -19.86 9.65 13.79
CA GLU A 158 -20.22 10.40 12.57
C GLU A 158 -20.41 11.90 12.83
N GLU A 159 -20.99 12.27 13.97
CA GLU A 159 -21.13 13.67 14.41
C GLU A 159 -19.75 14.30 14.68
N SER A 160 -18.85 13.62 15.40
CA SER A 160 -17.47 14.08 15.61
C SER A 160 -16.72 14.27 14.29
N MET A 161 -16.83 13.31 13.38
CA MET A 161 -16.27 13.38 12.02
C MET A 161 -16.81 14.60 11.25
N ARG A 162 -18.12 14.86 11.31
CA ARG A 162 -18.74 16.00 10.64
C ARG A 162 -18.24 17.32 11.22
N ALA A 163 -18.19 17.42 12.55
CA ALA A 163 -17.67 18.60 13.24
C ALA A 163 -16.21 18.89 12.81
N GLU A 164 -15.35 17.87 12.75
CA GLU A 164 -13.95 18.05 12.34
C GLU A 164 -13.82 18.48 10.87
N ARG A 165 -14.70 17.99 9.99
CA ARG A 165 -14.76 18.43 8.58
C ARG A 165 -15.16 19.90 8.44
N GLU A 166 -16.11 20.36 9.25
CA GLU A 166 -16.56 21.76 9.24
C GLU A 166 -15.46 22.72 9.73
N ARG A 167 -14.61 22.26 10.63
CA ARG A 167 -13.48 23.02 11.18
C ARG A 167 -12.24 23.05 10.28
N ARG A 168 -12.25 22.40 9.11
CA ARG A 168 -11.07 22.28 8.22
C ARG A 168 -10.43 23.61 7.82
N THR A 169 -11.19 24.69 7.76
CA THR A 169 -10.68 26.03 7.41
C THR A 169 -10.10 26.79 8.63
N GLU A 170 -10.21 26.23 9.83
CA GLU A 170 -9.68 26.85 11.04
C GLU A 170 -8.17 26.67 11.15
N LYS A 171 -7.48 27.68 11.70
CA LYS A 171 -6.02 27.67 11.82
C LYS A 171 -5.49 26.62 12.79
N THR A 172 -6.30 26.21 13.76
CA THR A 172 -5.97 25.19 14.77
C THR A 172 -6.20 23.78 14.28
N TRP A 173 -6.86 23.60 13.13
CA TRP A 173 -7.15 22.28 12.58
C TRP A 173 -5.86 21.58 12.17
N SER A 174 -5.80 20.26 12.36
CA SER A 174 -4.65 19.43 12.05
C SER A 174 -5.07 18.24 11.20
N PHE A 175 -4.37 18.00 10.09
CA PHE A 175 -4.61 16.81 9.28
C PHE A 175 -4.37 15.52 10.07
N CYS A 176 -3.35 15.46 10.93
CA CYS A 176 -3.06 14.25 11.70
C CYS A 176 -4.17 13.91 12.70
N GLU A 177 -4.79 14.92 13.33
CA GLU A 177 -5.92 14.70 14.23
C GLU A 177 -7.16 14.21 13.46
N TYR A 178 -7.44 14.82 12.32
CA TYR A 178 -8.52 14.38 11.43
C TYR A 178 -8.25 12.98 10.85
N PHE A 179 -7.00 12.68 10.50
CA PHE A 179 -6.56 11.39 10.00
C PHE A 179 -6.86 10.29 11.02
N SER A 180 -6.50 10.48 12.29
CA SER A 180 -6.73 9.49 13.36
C SER A 180 -8.21 9.11 13.47
N ILE A 181 -9.10 10.11 13.43
CA ILE A 181 -10.54 9.87 13.45
C ILE A 181 -10.98 9.15 12.17
N GLN A 182 -10.54 9.59 10.99
CA GLN A 182 -10.99 8.98 9.74
C GLN A 182 -10.43 7.55 9.53
N GLU A 183 -9.26 7.26 10.08
CA GLU A 183 -8.68 5.92 10.13
C GLU A 183 -9.50 4.99 11.02
N GLU A 184 -9.89 5.45 12.22
CA GLU A 184 -10.74 4.66 13.11
C GLU A 184 -12.06 4.26 12.43
N LEU A 185 -12.61 5.15 11.59
CA LEU A 185 -13.77 4.83 10.76
C LEU A 185 -13.48 3.72 9.75
N ALA A 186 -12.33 3.80 9.07
CA ALA A 186 -11.93 2.82 8.09
C ALA A 186 -11.74 1.45 8.75
N GLU A 187 -11.13 1.39 9.94
CA GLU A 187 -11.00 0.16 10.73
C GLU A 187 -12.35 -0.42 11.14
N VAL A 188 -13.29 0.42 11.56
CA VAL A 188 -14.68 0.02 11.83
C VAL A 188 -15.31 -0.58 10.58
N MET A 189 -15.19 0.10 9.45
CA MET A 189 -15.70 -0.37 8.15
C MET A 189 -15.08 -1.72 7.74
N LEU A 190 -13.79 -1.91 7.99
CA LEU A 190 -13.10 -3.18 7.76
C LEU A 190 -13.64 -4.30 8.65
N LEU A 191 -13.89 -4.03 9.95
CA LEU A 191 -14.51 -5.01 10.85
C LEU A 191 -15.93 -5.38 10.40
N LEU A 192 -16.69 -4.40 9.91
CA LEU A 192 -18.04 -4.61 9.40
C LEU A 192 -18.08 -5.30 8.01
N GLY A 193 -16.92 -5.57 7.40
CA GLY A 193 -16.80 -6.20 6.08
C GLY A 193 -17.18 -5.30 4.91
N VAL A 194 -17.30 -3.98 5.13
CA VAL A 194 -17.57 -2.96 4.11
C VAL A 194 -16.25 -2.39 3.57
N MET A 195 -15.43 -3.29 2.99
CA MET A 195 -14.06 -2.99 2.59
C MET A 195 -13.96 -1.94 1.46
N ASP A 196 -14.89 -1.92 0.51
CA ASP A 196 -14.89 -0.90 -0.54
C ASP A 196 -15.13 0.51 0.04
N GLU A 197 -16.00 0.62 1.05
CA GLU A 197 -16.25 1.86 1.78
C GLU A 197 -15.04 2.30 2.62
N ALA A 198 -14.32 1.35 3.23
CA ALA A 198 -13.06 1.61 3.93
C ALA A 198 -11.96 2.11 2.98
N LEU A 199 -11.85 1.50 1.79
CA LEU A 199 -10.89 1.94 0.77
C LEU A 199 -11.15 3.39 0.35
N VAL A 200 -12.41 3.78 0.19
CA VAL A 200 -12.80 5.17 -0.10
C VAL A 200 -12.31 6.13 0.99
N GLN A 201 -12.33 5.75 2.27
CA GLN A 201 -11.82 6.61 3.34
C GLN A 201 -10.31 6.88 3.20
N TYR A 202 -9.51 5.84 2.90
CA TYR A 202 -8.07 6.01 2.67
C TYR A 202 -7.78 6.80 1.39
N ASP A 203 -8.54 6.58 0.31
CA ASP A 203 -8.43 7.36 -0.93
C ASP A 203 -8.77 8.84 -0.71
N GLU A 204 -9.76 9.16 0.12
CA GLU A 204 -10.08 10.54 0.51
C GLU A 204 -8.97 11.20 1.33
N LEU A 205 -8.36 10.47 2.27
CA LEU A 205 -7.22 10.96 3.07
C LEU A 205 -6.01 11.25 2.19
N ASP A 206 -5.66 10.35 1.29
CA ASP A 206 -4.53 10.50 0.35
C ASP A 206 -4.71 11.69 -0.59
N ALA A 207 -5.92 11.86 -1.15
CA ALA A 207 -6.26 12.99 -2.00
C ALA A 207 -6.25 14.32 -1.22
N LEU A 208 -6.77 14.32 0.01
CA LEU A 208 -6.81 15.51 0.86
C LEU A 208 -5.41 15.98 1.24
N LEU A 209 -4.52 15.05 1.64
CA LEU A 209 -3.13 15.37 1.96
C LEU A 209 -2.42 15.98 0.74
N THR A 210 -2.60 15.36 -0.44
CA THR A 210 -2.05 15.85 -1.71
C THR A 210 -2.51 17.28 -1.99
N GLN A 211 -3.81 17.55 -1.81
CA GLN A 211 -4.36 18.88 -2.02
C GLN A 211 -3.71 19.93 -1.10
N PHE A 212 -3.48 19.62 0.17
CA PHE A 212 -2.81 20.55 1.09
C PHE A 212 -1.35 20.80 0.70
N VAL A 213 -0.61 19.78 0.29
CA VAL A 213 0.77 19.93 -0.18
C VAL A 213 0.84 20.78 -1.45
N LEU A 214 -0.06 20.56 -2.42
CA LEU A 214 -0.09 21.37 -3.63
C LEU A 214 -0.44 22.84 -3.33
N ASN A 215 -1.37 23.07 -2.40
CA ASN A 215 -1.79 24.42 -2.01
C ASN A 215 -0.69 25.19 -1.24
N SER A 216 0.18 24.50 -0.49
CA SER A 216 1.29 25.16 0.20
C SER A 216 2.29 25.79 -0.77
N ALA A 217 2.44 25.23 -1.98
CA ALA A 217 3.24 25.82 -3.05
C ALA A 217 2.70 27.19 -3.51
N ALA A 218 1.40 27.44 -3.33
CA ALA A 218 0.73 28.69 -3.67
C ALA A 218 0.74 29.72 -2.52
N GLY A 219 1.39 29.42 -1.39
CA GLY A 219 1.57 30.32 -0.25
C GLY A 219 0.59 30.14 0.90
N ASP A 220 -0.33 29.18 0.82
CA ASP A 220 -1.27 28.83 1.90
C ASP A 220 -0.80 27.56 2.62
N THR A 221 0.17 27.70 3.53
CA THR A 221 0.75 26.58 4.30
C THR A 221 0.15 26.52 5.69
N PRO A 222 -0.67 25.51 6.01
CA PRO A 222 -1.19 25.31 7.37
C PRO A 222 -0.08 25.01 8.38
N LEU A 223 -0.28 25.43 9.64
CA LEU A 223 0.72 25.22 10.72
C LEU A 223 1.03 23.73 10.96
N TRP A 224 0.06 22.84 10.81
CA TRP A 224 0.31 21.41 10.98
C TRP A 224 1.22 20.85 9.88
N LEU A 225 1.20 21.45 8.68
CA LEU A 225 1.97 20.97 7.52
C LEU A 225 3.46 21.31 7.65
N THR A 226 3.83 22.33 8.43
CA THR A 226 5.23 22.71 8.61
C THR A 226 6.06 21.61 9.28
N LYS A 227 5.44 20.75 10.11
CA LYS A 227 6.11 19.57 10.69
C LYS A 227 6.63 18.61 9.61
N PHE A 228 5.93 18.55 8.47
CA PHE A 228 6.32 17.69 7.35
C PHE A 228 7.44 18.28 6.47
N THR A 229 7.91 19.50 6.76
CA THR A 229 9.07 20.12 6.08
C THR A 229 10.41 19.80 6.75
N GLU A 230 10.39 19.13 7.90
CA GLU A 230 11.58 18.74 8.65
C GLU A 230 12.46 17.75 7.85
N SER A 231 13.77 17.79 8.10
CA SER A 231 14.73 16.91 7.41
C SER A 231 14.40 15.43 7.69
N CYS A 232 14.34 14.63 6.63
CA CYS A 232 14.06 13.21 6.72
C CYS A 232 15.37 12.39 6.73
N GLU A 233 15.71 11.85 7.89
CA GLU A 233 16.93 11.06 8.11
C GLU A 233 16.77 9.58 7.71
N ARG A 234 15.53 9.10 7.57
CA ARG A 234 15.19 7.72 7.24
C ARG A 234 14.21 7.63 6.08
N TRP A 235 14.59 6.91 5.04
CA TRP A 235 13.83 6.67 3.81
C TRP A 235 13.58 5.16 3.62
N GLU A 236 13.03 4.55 4.66
CA GLU A 236 12.55 3.16 4.64
C GLU A 236 11.61 2.97 3.43
N GLY A 237 11.86 1.92 2.64
CA GLY A 237 11.01 1.56 1.51
C GLY A 237 9.59 1.22 1.95
N LEU A 238 8.64 1.28 1.01
CA LEU A 238 7.30 0.72 1.22
C LEU A 238 7.42 -0.75 1.64
N PHE A 239 6.57 -1.17 2.56
CA PHE A 239 6.40 -2.56 2.97
C PHE A 239 4.92 -2.92 2.93
N ILE A 240 4.54 -3.93 2.14
CA ILE A 240 3.14 -4.32 1.99
C ILE A 240 2.87 -5.50 2.91
N SER A 241 2.16 -5.22 4.01
CA SER A 241 1.59 -6.22 4.90
C SER A 241 0.06 -6.12 4.91
N THR A 242 -0.60 -7.26 5.08
CA THR A 242 -2.04 -7.28 5.35
C THR A 242 -2.36 -6.99 6.82
N GLU A 243 -1.34 -6.97 7.69
CA GLU A 243 -1.46 -6.61 9.10
C GLU A 243 -1.24 -5.11 9.31
N LEU A 244 -1.96 -4.57 10.30
CA LEU A 244 -1.86 -3.17 10.70
C LEU A 244 -0.49 -2.90 11.36
N ASN A 245 0.25 -1.92 10.85
CA ASN A 245 1.50 -1.48 11.46
C ASN A 245 1.23 -0.58 12.66
N LYS A 246 0.93 -1.20 13.82
CA LYS A 246 0.61 -0.50 15.07
C LYS A 246 1.66 0.53 15.48
N ARG A 247 2.95 0.20 15.30
CA ARG A 247 4.06 1.11 15.63
C ARG A 247 4.01 2.39 14.79
N LEU A 248 3.74 2.27 13.50
CA LEU A 248 3.65 3.43 12.62
C LEU A 248 2.36 4.21 12.88
N GLN A 249 1.26 3.52 13.15
CA GLN A 249 0.01 4.12 13.59
C GLN A 249 0.20 4.96 14.86
N GLU A 250 0.83 4.43 15.90
CA GLU A 250 1.13 5.16 17.15
C GLU A 250 1.94 6.44 16.89
N LYS A 251 2.92 6.39 15.98
CA LYS A 251 3.70 7.58 15.59
C LYS A 251 2.87 8.62 14.83
N ILE A 252 1.91 8.20 14.02
CA ILE A 252 1.01 9.13 13.33
C ILE A 252 0.13 9.83 14.38
N HIS A 253 -0.39 9.07 15.34
CA HIS A 253 -1.21 9.58 16.44
C HIS A 253 -0.43 10.52 17.38
N SER A 254 0.85 10.23 17.66
CA SER A 254 1.71 11.13 18.44
C SER A 254 2.21 12.36 17.65
N GLY A 255 2.00 12.38 16.33
CA GLY A 255 2.42 13.48 15.47
C GLY A 255 3.94 13.53 15.22
N GLU A 256 4.63 12.40 15.35
CA GLU A 256 6.09 12.25 15.20
C GLU A 256 6.49 11.62 13.84
N THR A 257 5.58 11.58 12.87
CA THR A 257 5.83 10.98 11.55
C THR A 257 6.36 11.95 10.52
N SER A 258 7.26 11.48 9.65
CA SER A 258 7.66 12.20 8.44
C SER A 258 6.60 12.08 7.34
N LEU A 259 6.66 12.98 6.34
CA LEU A 259 5.75 12.91 5.18
C LEU A 259 5.87 11.56 4.46
N LEU A 260 7.11 11.09 4.29
CA LEU A 260 7.40 9.83 3.61
C LEU A 260 6.79 8.63 4.35
N GLN A 261 6.88 8.63 5.68
CA GLN A 261 6.27 7.61 6.53
C GLN A 261 4.74 7.60 6.44
N LEU A 262 4.11 8.77 6.50
CA LEU A 262 2.66 8.91 6.37
C LEU A 262 2.18 8.46 4.97
N ARG A 263 2.93 8.79 3.91
CA ARG A 263 2.64 8.36 2.54
C ARG A 263 2.78 6.85 2.36
N ASN A 264 3.87 6.26 2.87
CA ASN A 264 4.04 4.81 2.89
C ASN A 264 2.87 4.12 3.62
N TYR A 265 2.46 4.68 4.77
CA TYR A 265 1.36 4.14 5.55
C TYR A 265 0.02 4.17 4.80
N LEU A 266 -0.37 5.31 4.24
CA LEU A 266 -1.61 5.46 3.47
C LEU A 266 -1.66 4.46 2.31
N PHE A 267 -0.59 4.37 1.53
CA PHE A 267 -0.53 3.44 0.41
C PHE A 267 -0.51 1.97 0.87
N GLN A 268 0.15 1.66 1.99
CA GLN A 268 0.10 0.34 2.60
C GLN A 268 -1.33 -0.05 2.99
N GLN A 269 -2.11 0.86 3.60
CA GLN A 269 -3.51 0.58 3.95
C GLN A 269 -4.36 0.35 2.70
N GLN A 270 -4.25 1.21 1.68
CA GLN A 270 -4.94 1.02 0.40
C GLN A 270 -4.58 -0.34 -0.21
N ALA A 271 -3.30 -0.69 -0.24
CA ALA A 271 -2.82 -1.96 -0.77
C ALA A 271 -3.37 -3.15 0.04
N ALA A 272 -3.35 -3.09 1.36
CA ALA A 272 -3.87 -4.15 2.23
C ALA A 272 -5.37 -4.40 1.97
N VAL A 273 -6.18 -3.33 1.86
CA VAL A 273 -7.61 -3.44 1.54
C VAL A 273 -7.83 -4.00 0.13
N LEU A 274 -7.10 -3.51 -0.87
CA LEU A 274 -7.19 -4.01 -2.25
C LEU A 274 -6.80 -5.48 -2.38
N LEU A 275 -5.78 -5.93 -1.64
CA LEU A 275 -5.38 -7.34 -1.59
C LEU A 275 -6.47 -8.21 -0.94
N ARG A 276 -7.09 -7.75 0.16
CA ARG A 276 -8.25 -8.44 0.79
C ARG A 276 -9.48 -8.48 -0.13
N LEU A 277 -9.66 -7.48 -0.99
CA LEU A 277 -10.69 -7.42 -2.05
C LEU A 277 -10.34 -8.27 -3.28
N ASN A 278 -9.20 -8.97 -3.30
CA ASN A 278 -8.69 -9.71 -4.46
C ASN A 278 -8.53 -8.82 -5.72
N LYS A 279 -8.08 -7.57 -5.54
CA LYS A 279 -7.76 -6.61 -6.61
C LYS A 279 -6.27 -6.23 -6.67
N PRO A 280 -5.31 -7.19 -6.77
CA PRO A 280 -3.88 -6.86 -6.85
C PRO A 280 -3.50 -5.96 -8.04
N TRP A 281 -4.28 -5.97 -9.13
CA TRP A 281 -3.99 -5.15 -10.31
C TRP A 281 -4.14 -3.67 -10.03
N GLU A 282 -5.05 -3.35 -9.12
CA GLU A 282 -5.33 -1.98 -8.75
C GLU A 282 -4.17 -1.41 -7.92
N VAL A 283 -3.57 -2.22 -7.02
CA VAL A 283 -2.32 -1.88 -6.32
C VAL A 283 -1.22 -1.55 -7.33
N ALA A 284 -1.01 -2.44 -8.30
CA ALA A 284 -0.02 -2.25 -9.36
C ALA A 284 -0.27 -0.95 -10.16
N SER A 285 -1.54 -0.69 -10.51
CA SER A 285 -1.93 0.46 -11.32
C SER A 285 -1.75 1.80 -10.60
N ARG A 286 -1.88 1.81 -9.26
CA ARG A 286 -1.77 3.00 -8.41
C ARG A 286 -0.33 3.27 -7.95
N ALA A 287 0.53 2.24 -7.94
CA ALA A 287 1.88 2.31 -7.38
C ALA A 287 2.77 3.37 -8.04
N LEU A 288 2.82 3.44 -9.38
CA LEU A 288 3.71 4.41 -10.04
C LEU A 288 3.29 5.86 -9.72
N SER A 289 1.99 6.16 -9.75
CA SER A 289 1.48 7.49 -9.40
C SER A 289 1.79 7.83 -7.94
N PHE A 290 1.60 6.88 -7.01
CA PHE A 290 1.98 7.06 -5.61
C PHE A 290 3.47 7.44 -5.46
N LEU A 291 4.35 6.69 -6.14
CA LEU A 291 5.80 6.91 -6.08
C LEU A 291 6.20 8.28 -6.61
N GLN A 292 5.67 8.66 -7.77
CA GLN A 292 5.98 9.92 -8.42
C GLN A 292 5.38 11.12 -7.68
N ASN A 293 4.14 11.01 -7.20
CA ASN A 293 3.47 12.06 -6.44
C ASN A 293 4.20 12.33 -5.12
N THR A 294 4.52 11.28 -4.36
CA THR A 294 5.25 11.43 -3.09
C THR A 294 6.64 12.05 -3.32
N ALA A 295 7.37 11.63 -4.35
CA ALA A 295 8.67 12.23 -4.69
C ALA A 295 8.53 13.74 -5.04
N ASN A 296 7.49 14.12 -5.77
CA ASN A 296 7.20 15.51 -6.12
C ASN A 296 6.76 16.33 -4.90
N GLU A 297 5.97 15.76 -4.00
CA GLU A 297 5.50 16.42 -2.78
C GLU A 297 6.63 16.71 -1.79
N LEU A 298 7.58 15.78 -1.65
CA LEU A 298 8.81 16.00 -0.89
C LEU A 298 9.60 17.20 -1.46
N GLN A 299 9.62 17.37 -2.78
CA GLN A 299 10.24 18.53 -3.43
C GLN A 299 9.44 19.82 -3.19
N ILE A 300 8.11 19.78 -3.29
CA ILE A 300 7.24 20.93 -3.05
C ILE A 300 7.41 21.47 -1.63
N LEU A 301 7.44 20.58 -0.63
CA LEU A 301 7.68 20.93 0.77
C LEU A 301 9.15 21.19 1.10
N GLN A 302 10.06 21.03 0.12
CA GLN A 302 11.50 21.21 0.29
C GLN A 302 12.08 20.38 1.45
N VAL A 303 11.57 19.16 1.63
CA VAL A 303 12.02 18.25 2.68
C VAL A 303 13.49 17.93 2.46
N GLY A 304 14.32 18.19 3.48
CA GLY A 304 15.74 17.85 3.45
C GLY A 304 15.92 16.33 3.44
N ILE A 305 16.38 15.76 2.33
CA ILE A 305 16.70 14.33 2.22
C ILE A 305 18.11 14.21 1.64
N ALA A 306 18.91 13.28 2.16
CA ALA A 306 20.23 13.01 1.62
C ALA A 306 20.16 12.75 0.10
N PRO A 307 21.11 13.24 -0.71
CA PRO A 307 21.16 12.95 -2.13
C PRO A 307 21.07 11.44 -2.38
N GLY A 308 20.14 11.02 -3.23
CA GLY A 308 19.86 9.61 -3.51
C GLY A 308 18.89 8.92 -2.55
N GLY A 309 18.52 9.51 -1.40
CA GLY A 309 17.57 8.90 -0.46
C GLY A 309 16.20 8.62 -1.07
N VAL A 310 15.65 9.56 -1.85
CA VAL A 310 14.39 9.37 -2.61
C VAL A 310 14.54 8.28 -3.69
N ALA A 311 15.71 8.16 -4.30
CA ALA A 311 15.97 7.11 -5.29
C ALA A 311 16.06 5.72 -4.63
N CYS A 312 16.70 5.61 -3.46
CA CYS A 312 16.67 4.40 -2.64
C CYS A 312 15.24 4.01 -2.29
N TRP A 313 14.46 4.92 -1.70
CA TRP A 313 13.06 4.67 -1.36
C TRP A 313 12.23 4.24 -2.58
N GLY A 314 12.37 4.94 -3.71
CA GLY A 314 11.65 4.63 -4.94
C GLY A 314 12.00 3.25 -5.50
N PHE A 315 13.29 2.88 -5.47
CA PHE A 315 13.76 1.56 -5.87
C PHE A 315 13.19 0.45 -4.99
N LEU A 316 13.33 0.59 -3.66
CA LEU A 316 12.84 -0.39 -2.69
C LEU A 316 11.32 -0.60 -2.84
N SER A 317 10.58 0.50 -2.95
CA SER A 317 9.13 0.47 -3.02
C SER A 317 8.60 -0.14 -4.32
N CYS A 318 9.30 0.06 -5.46
CA CYS A 318 8.97 -0.63 -6.70
C CYS A 318 9.08 -2.14 -6.56
N LEU A 319 10.23 -2.60 -6.04
CA LEU A 319 10.47 -4.03 -5.88
C LEU A 319 9.51 -4.66 -4.85
N GLU A 320 9.16 -3.94 -3.78
CA GLU A 320 8.15 -4.42 -2.83
C GLU A 320 6.80 -4.66 -3.51
N VAL A 321 6.32 -3.71 -4.31
CA VAL A 321 5.06 -3.87 -5.05
C VAL A 321 5.15 -5.06 -5.99
N ILE A 322 6.22 -5.16 -6.78
CA ILE A 322 6.40 -6.25 -7.75
C ILE A 322 6.43 -7.61 -7.05
N HIS A 323 7.26 -7.78 -6.01
CA HIS A 323 7.38 -9.02 -5.26
C HIS A 323 6.07 -9.39 -4.53
N SER A 324 5.33 -8.40 -4.02
CA SER A 324 4.03 -8.63 -3.39
C SER A 324 2.99 -9.17 -4.36
N LEU A 325 2.94 -8.63 -5.59
CA LEU A 325 2.02 -9.07 -6.63
C LEU A 325 2.40 -10.44 -7.21
N ALA A 326 3.69 -10.76 -7.26
CA ALA A 326 4.19 -12.08 -7.63
C ALA A 326 3.68 -13.15 -6.66
N ARG A 327 3.78 -12.89 -5.34
CA ARG A 327 3.25 -13.78 -4.28
C ARG A 327 1.74 -14.04 -4.43
N CYS A 328 0.98 -13.05 -4.91
CA CYS A 328 -0.45 -13.21 -5.19
C CYS A 328 -0.76 -13.98 -6.48
N SER A 329 0.17 -14.01 -7.45
CA SER A 329 -0.03 -14.65 -8.76
C SER A 329 0.21 -16.16 -8.70
N SER A 330 1.10 -16.63 -7.82
CA SER A 330 1.40 -18.07 -7.64
C SER A 330 0.19 -18.94 -7.25
N SER A 331 -0.89 -18.33 -6.76
CA SER A 331 -2.14 -19.03 -6.39
C SER A 331 -3.19 -19.07 -7.51
N SER A 332 -3.04 -18.29 -8.59
CA SER A 332 -4.02 -18.17 -9.66
C SER A 332 -3.36 -18.36 -11.03
N GLY A 333 -3.49 -19.56 -11.61
CA GLY A 333 -2.83 -20.01 -12.85
C GLY A 333 -3.25 -19.30 -14.15
N THR A 334 -3.63 -18.02 -14.11
CA THR A 334 -3.94 -17.19 -15.28
C THR A 334 -2.92 -16.06 -15.40
N THR A 335 -2.36 -15.86 -16.60
CA THR A 335 -1.45 -14.74 -16.94
C THR A 335 -2.05 -13.43 -16.43
N SER A 336 -1.42 -12.84 -15.41
CA SER A 336 -2.15 -11.92 -14.52
C SER A 336 -2.37 -10.53 -15.15
N PRO A 337 -3.55 -9.91 -14.97
CA PRO A 337 -3.82 -8.54 -15.44
C PRO A 337 -2.86 -7.50 -14.83
N HIS A 338 -2.10 -7.88 -13.79
CA HIS A 338 -1.08 -7.06 -13.13
C HIS A 338 0.16 -6.83 -14.00
N THR A 339 0.48 -7.73 -14.94
CA THR A 339 1.71 -7.65 -15.76
C THR A 339 1.80 -6.33 -16.55
N ARG A 340 0.66 -5.77 -16.98
CA ARG A 340 0.61 -4.45 -17.64
C ARG A 340 1.11 -3.32 -16.74
N HIS A 341 0.81 -3.39 -15.45
CA HIS A 341 1.07 -2.31 -14.51
C HIS A 341 2.43 -2.41 -13.80
N ILE A 342 3.10 -3.57 -13.87
CA ILE A 342 4.46 -3.73 -13.33
C ILE A 342 5.56 -3.26 -14.30
N ALA A 343 5.30 -3.21 -15.62
CA ALA A 343 6.32 -2.80 -16.59
C ALA A 343 6.84 -1.36 -16.34
N PRO A 344 5.96 -0.37 -16.04
CA PRO A 344 6.40 0.96 -15.64
C PRO A 344 7.17 0.98 -14.31
N LEU A 345 6.86 0.08 -13.36
CA LEU A 345 7.58 -0.04 -12.09
C LEU A 345 9.01 -0.56 -12.29
N TRP A 346 9.20 -1.58 -13.15
CA TRP A 346 10.54 -2.03 -13.53
C TRP A 346 11.35 -0.92 -14.19
N ALA A 347 10.72 -0.15 -15.07
CA ALA A 347 11.37 0.98 -15.71
C ALA A 347 11.79 2.07 -14.72
N TYR A 348 10.92 2.41 -13.77
CA TYR A 348 11.21 3.38 -12.72
C TYR A 348 12.30 2.89 -11.75
N ALA A 349 12.26 1.62 -11.32
CA ALA A 349 13.30 1.03 -10.49
C ALA A 349 14.67 1.06 -11.18
N ARG A 350 14.74 0.73 -12.48
CA ARG A 350 15.97 0.85 -13.28
C ARG A 350 16.50 2.28 -13.29
N GLU A 351 15.64 3.26 -13.53
CA GLU A 351 16.02 4.68 -13.54
C GLU A 351 16.58 5.12 -12.18
N LYS A 352 15.94 4.71 -11.08
CA LYS A 352 16.43 4.99 -9.72
C LYS A 352 17.76 4.33 -9.42
N LEU A 353 17.95 3.08 -9.86
CA LEU A 353 19.26 2.44 -9.74
C LEU A 353 20.32 3.21 -10.55
N GLN A 354 20.00 3.70 -11.75
CA GLN A 354 20.93 4.49 -12.55
C GLN A 354 21.33 5.80 -11.85
N GLU A 355 20.37 6.52 -11.27
CA GLU A 355 20.60 7.73 -10.49
C GLU A 355 21.58 7.46 -9.33
N LEU A 356 21.35 6.38 -8.59
CA LEU A 356 22.22 5.94 -7.49
C LEU A 356 23.61 5.56 -7.99
N GLY A 357 23.70 4.81 -9.09
CA GLY A 357 24.98 4.44 -9.69
C GLY A 357 25.81 5.64 -10.11
N LYS A 358 25.19 6.68 -10.68
CA LYS A 358 25.88 7.94 -11.02
C LYS A 358 26.32 8.68 -9.76
N LEU A 359 25.45 8.77 -8.76
CA LEU A 359 25.76 9.43 -7.49
C LEU A 359 26.97 8.78 -6.79
N CYS A 360 26.98 7.46 -6.72
CA CYS A 360 28.01 6.65 -6.06
C CYS A 360 29.29 6.45 -6.90
N GLY A 361 29.36 6.98 -8.13
CA GLY A 361 30.51 6.79 -9.03
C GLY A 361 30.66 5.35 -9.56
N LEU A 362 29.56 4.59 -9.57
CA LEU A 362 29.51 3.21 -10.07
C LEU A 362 29.12 3.15 -11.56
N HIS A 363 28.45 4.19 -12.06
CA HIS A 363 28.04 4.27 -13.46
C HIS A 363 29.26 4.50 -14.38
N PRO A 364 29.35 3.81 -15.54
CA PRO A 364 30.50 3.91 -16.45
C PRO A 364 30.82 5.33 -16.95
N ASP A 365 29.79 6.17 -17.13
CA ASP A 365 29.95 7.59 -17.54
C ASP A 365 30.64 8.48 -16.50
N VAL A 366 30.76 8.05 -15.24
CA VAL A 366 31.30 8.89 -14.17
C VAL A 366 32.78 8.59 -13.97
N GLU A 367 33.63 9.53 -14.35
CA GLU A 367 35.06 9.49 -14.08
C GLU A 367 35.31 9.67 -12.57
N GLY A 368 35.92 8.68 -11.93
CA GLY A 368 36.25 8.73 -10.50
C GLY A 368 36.24 7.37 -9.79
N SER A 369 36.75 7.39 -8.55
CA SER A 369 36.69 6.24 -7.62
C SER A 369 35.29 6.10 -7.01
N GLU A 370 34.95 4.88 -6.60
CA GLU A 370 33.70 4.57 -5.91
C GLU A 370 33.54 5.47 -4.67
N LYS A 371 32.37 6.11 -4.54
CA LYS A 371 32.09 7.02 -3.42
C LYS A 371 31.51 6.26 -2.25
N LEU A 372 32.34 5.47 -1.57
CA LEU A 372 31.92 4.60 -0.47
C LEU A 372 31.15 5.34 0.64
N HIS A 373 31.56 6.56 0.98
CA HIS A 373 30.86 7.39 1.98
C HIS A 373 29.40 7.68 1.59
N ALA A 374 29.12 7.88 0.29
CA ALA A 374 27.77 8.08 -0.21
C ALA A 374 26.96 6.79 -0.08
N VAL A 375 27.54 5.63 -0.41
CA VAL A 375 26.90 4.31 -0.25
C VAL A 375 26.55 4.07 1.22
N VAL A 376 27.47 4.33 2.16
CA VAL A 376 27.23 4.15 3.59
C VAL A 376 26.08 5.05 4.07
N ALA A 377 26.09 6.34 3.71
CA ALA A 377 25.02 7.27 4.07
C ALA A 377 23.65 6.81 3.53
N LEU A 378 23.60 6.35 2.28
CA LEU A 378 22.40 5.79 1.65
C LEU A 378 21.89 4.58 2.43
N VAL A 379 22.78 3.64 2.75
CA VAL A 379 22.45 2.40 3.47
C VAL A 379 21.95 2.68 4.89
N CYS A 380 22.56 3.61 5.61
CA CYS A 380 22.13 3.97 6.96
C CYS A 380 20.70 4.52 6.98
N GLY A 381 20.33 5.37 6.02
CA GLY A 381 18.98 5.93 5.97
C GLY A 381 17.91 4.97 5.43
N MET A 382 18.27 3.85 4.80
CA MET A 382 17.29 2.81 4.41
C MET A 382 16.66 2.08 5.61
N GLY A 383 17.27 2.16 6.80
CA GLY A 383 16.79 1.48 8.01
C GLY A 383 17.02 -0.04 7.97
N ASP A 384 16.23 -0.76 8.77
CA ASP A 384 16.27 -2.21 8.88
C ASP A 384 15.49 -2.87 7.73
N ASP A 385 15.90 -4.07 7.33
CA ASP A 385 15.18 -4.83 6.30
C ASP A 385 13.93 -5.48 6.90
N PRO A 386 12.70 -5.07 6.49
CA PRO A 386 11.47 -5.65 7.02
C PRO A 386 11.28 -7.12 6.63
N HIS A 387 12.07 -7.63 5.68
CA HIS A 387 12.02 -9.03 5.24
C HIS A 387 13.12 -9.90 5.86
N ALA A 388 13.96 -9.38 6.76
CA ALA A 388 15.10 -10.11 7.34
C ALA A 388 14.70 -11.48 7.94
N ASP A 389 13.53 -11.56 8.60
CA ASP A 389 13.03 -12.80 9.20
C ASP A 389 12.48 -13.82 8.17
N ASN A 390 12.24 -13.38 6.94
CA ASN A 390 11.72 -14.21 5.85
C ASN A 390 12.85 -14.82 4.99
N VAL A 391 14.08 -14.32 5.10
CA VAL A 391 15.26 -14.82 4.37
C VAL A 391 15.67 -16.18 4.95
N GLY A 392 15.08 -17.26 4.42
CA GLY A 392 15.36 -18.64 4.85
C GLY A 392 14.15 -19.58 4.79
N ARG A 393 12.92 -19.05 4.75
CA ARG A 393 11.74 -19.86 4.42
C ARG A 393 11.64 -19.98 2.91
N ARG A 394 12.13 -21.10 2.35
CA ARG A 394 11.61 -21.57 1.05
C ARG A 394 10.08 -21.56 1.12
N PRO A 395 9.36 -21.15 0.05
CA PRO A 395 7.90 -21.20 0.07
C PRO A 395 7.48 -22.61 0.47
N HIS A 396 6.81 -22.73 1.61
CA HIS A 396 6.37 -24.00 2.15
C HIS A 396 5.58 -24.73 1.06
N GLN A 397 6.06 -25.91 0.69
CA GLN A 397 5.23 -26.96 0.14
C GLN A 397 4.03 -27.10 1.08
N VAL A 398 2.85 -26.72 0.59
CA VAL A 398 1.61 -27.20 1.18
C VAL A 398 1.59 -28.69 0.87
N ASP A 399 1.67 -29.51 1.93
CA ASP A 399 1.55 -30.96 1.84
C ASP A 399 0.25 -31.33 1.09
N GLY A 400 0.38 -31.88 -0.12
CA GLY A 400 -0.77 -32.33 -0.90
C GLY A 400 -0.48 -32.58 -2.38
N ALA A 401 -0.18 -33.85 -2.68
CA ALA A 401 -0.17 -34.48 -4.02
C ALA A 401 0.97 -34.10 -5.00
N ALA A 402 1.71 -35.13 -5.40
CA ALA A 402 2.76 -35.07 -6.41
C ALA A 402 2.24 -34.55 -7.76
N PRO A 403 2.96 -33.65 -8.46
CA PRO A 403 2.63 -33.28 -9.82
C PRO A 403 3.07 -34.40 -10.77
N SER A 404 2.10 -34.95 -11.49
CA SER A 404 2.34 -35.84 -12.61
C SER A 404 3.03 -35.09 -13.75
N ALA A 405 4.05 -35.71 -14.33
CA ALA A 405 4.84 -35.19 -15.43
C ALA A 405 3.96 -34.78 -16.61
N VAL A 406 3.92 -33.49 -16.91
CA VAL A 406 3.39 -32.97 -18.17
C VAL A 406 4.59 -32.75 -19.10
N LYS A 407 4.59 -33.46 -20.22
CA LYS A 407 5.57 -33.32 -21.30
C LYS A 407 5.51 -31.91 -21.88
N GLU A 408 6.68 -31.28 -21.99
CA GLU A 408 6.90 -30.09 -22.83
C GLU A 408 6.53 -30.39 -24.29
N PRO A 409 5.93 -29.44 -25.03
CA PRO A 409 5.85 -29.52 -26.48
C PRO A 409 7.18 -28.99 -27.06
N GLU A 410 7.88 -29.87 -27.78
CA GLU A 410 9.01 -29.53 -28.62
C GLU A 410 8.57 -28.65 -29.81
N GLY A 411 9.34 -27.59 -30.07
CA GLY A 411 9.46 -26.99 -31.41
C GLY A 411 9.13 -25.49 -31.52
N ALA A 412 10.15 -24.64 -31.42
CA ALA A 412 10.57 -23.69 -32.47
C ALA A 412 11.70 -22.80 -31.93
N ASP A 413 12.83 -22.87 -32.61
CA ASP A 413 14.08 -22.16 -32.39
C ASP A 413 13.88 -20.63 -32.57
N ASP A 414 14.17 -19.85 -31.53
CA ASP A 414 14.52 -18.44 -31.66
C ASP A 414 15.47 -18.06 -30.50
N GLY A 415 16.73 -17.86 -30.85
CA GLY A 415 17.82 -17.56 -29.92
C GLY A 415 17.70 -16.17 -29.32
N ALA A 416 16.98 -16.06 -28.21
CA ALA A 416 17.13 -15.01 -27.21
C ALA A 416 16.92 -15.64 -25.83
N SER A 417 17.96 -15.63 -25.00
CA SER A 417 17.86 -16.03 -23.60
C SER A 417 16.72 -15.26 -22.95
N THR A 418 15.59 -15.92 -22.70
CA THR A 418 14.39 -15.25 -22.21
C THR A 418 14.52 -15.14 -20.69
N PHE A 419 15.24 -14.12 -20.22
CA PHE A 419 15.27 -13.78 -18.81
C PHE A 419 13.88 -13.27 -18.41
N SER A 420 13.14 -14.11 -17.68
CA SER A 420 11.75 -13.85 -17.29
C SER A 420 11.68 -13.16 -15.94
N VAL A 421 10.57 -12.45 -15.68
CA VAL A 421 10.25 -11.91 -14.35
C VAL A 421 10.41 -12.98 -13.25
N ALA A 422 10.07 -14.24 -13.57
CA ALA A 422 10.23 -15.39 -12.69
C ALA A 422 11.69 -15.70 -12.30
N MET A 423 12.69 -15.32 -13.11
CA MET A 423 14.11 -15.52 -12.76
C MET A 423 14.60 -14.53 -11.70
N LEU A 424 14.19 -13.25 -11.74
CA LEU A 424 14.50 -12.30 -10.65
C LEU A 424 13.75 -12.63 -9.35
N GLU A 425 12.62 -13.31 -9.44
CA GLU A 425 11.84 -13.77 -8.30
C GLU A 425 12.43 -15.05 -7.65
N GLN A 426 13.23 -15.83 -8.39
CA GLN A 426 13.87 -17.06 -7.91
C GLN A 426 15.05 -16.82 -6.97
N ASP A 427 15.74 -15.68 -7.07
CA ASP A 427 16.91 -15.38 -6.22
C ASP A 427 16.55 -15.20 -4.73
N GLY A 428 15.27 -15.02 -4.38
CA GLY A 428 14.81 -14.92 -2.99
C GLY A 428 15.35 -13.72 -2.20
N MET A 429 16.06 -12.79 -2.87
CA MET A 429 16.63 -11.61 -2.25
C MET A 429 15.56 -10.57 -1.91
N SER A 430 15.66 -9.98 -0.72
CA SER A 430 14.85 -8.81 -0.36
C SER A 430 15.22 -7.60 -1.23
N PRO A 431 14.29 -6.63 -1.43
CA PRO A 431 14.59 -5.38 -2.12
C PRO A 431 15.83 -4.66 -1.57
N MET A 432 15.98 -4.67 -0.24
CA MET A 432 17.10 -4.00 0.44
C MET A 432 18.42 -4.73 0.22
N THR A 433 18.43 -6.07 0.28
CA THR A 433 19.62 -6.88 0.00
C THR A 433 20.10 -6.66 -1.43
N ARG A 434 19.16 -6.68 -2.40
CA ARG A 434 19.48 -6.43 -3.80
C ARG A 434 20.07 -5.04 -4.03
N LEU A 435 19.53 -4.01 -3.38
CA LEU A 435 20.07 -2.66 -3.51
C LEU A 435 21.47 -2.54 -2.86
N LYS A 436 21.68 -3.14 -1.68
CA LYS A 436 22.98 -3.17 -1.01
C LYS A 436 24.04 -3.87 -1.88
N GLU A 437 23.70 -5.01 -2.50
CA GLU A 437 24.60 -5.72 -3.41
C GLU A 437 24.89 -4.89 -4.66
N ALA A 438 23.87 -4.30 -5.29
CA ALA A 438 24.05 -3.47 -6.48
C ALA A 438 24.94 -2.24 -6.24
N LEU A 439 24.97 -1.69 -5.03
CA LEU A 439 25.81 -0.55 -4.67
C LEU A 439 27.21 -0.92 -4.14
N SER A 440 27.53 -2.22 -4.05
CA SER A 440 28.78 -2.69 -3.43
C SER A 440 30.02 -2.53 -4.30
N SER A 441 29.87 -2.53 -5.64
CA SER A 441 30.97 -2.38 -6.60
C SER A 441 30.47 -2.00 -7.98
N LYS A 442 31.36 -1.50 -8.85
CA LYS A 442 31.06 -1.26 -10.27
C LYS A 442 30.55 -2.50 -11.01
N GLU A 443 31.10 -3.68 -10.70
CA GLU A 443 30.71 -4.94 -11.33
C GLU A 443 29.31 -5.38 -10.88
N ALA A 444 29.03 -5.32 -9.58
CA ALA A 444 27.72 -5.65 -9.04
C ALA A 444 26.65 -4.68 -9.54
N PHE A 445 26.95 -3.38 -9.59
CA PHE A 445 26.07 -2.36 -10.18
C PHE A 445 25.73 -2.69 -11.63
N ARG A 446 26.75 -2.97 -12.44
CA ARG A 446 26.59 -3.32 -13.86
C ARG A 446 25.69 -4.54 -14.02
N LYS A 447 25.94 -5.60 -13.25
CA LYS A 447 25.13 -6.84 -13.28
C LYS A 447 23.65 -6.52 -13.02
N HIS A 448 23.35 -5.92 -11.87
CA HIS A 448 21.97 -5.64 -11.47
C HIS A 448 21.26 -4.63 -12.39
N TYR A 449 21.98 -3.62 -12.89
CA TYR A 449 21.41 -2.65 -13.82
C TYR A 449 21.03 -3.30 -15.15
N LEU A 450 21.87 -4.18 -15.69
CA LEU A 450 21.59 -4.91 -16.93
C LEU A 450 20.44 -5.89 -16.74
N GLU A 451 20.43 -6.67 -15.66
CA GLU A 451 19.34 -7.61 -15.32
C GLU A 451 17.98 -6.89 -15.20
N LEU A 452 17.92 -5.78 -14.47
CA LEU A 452 16.70 -4.97 -14.35
C LEU A 452 16.26 -4.38 -15.70
N SER A 453 17.21 -3.97 -16.53
CA SER A 453 16.91 -3.42 -17.86
C SER A 453 16.36 -4.50 -18.79
N GLU A 454 16.90 -5.71 -18.73
CA GLU A 454 16.43 -6.85 -19.49
C GLU A 454 15.01 -7.24 -19.08
N VAL A 455 14.73 -7.34 -17.78
CA VAL A 455 13.37 -7.62 -17.28
C VAL A 455 12.39 -6.51 -17.65
N ALA A 456 12.80 -5.24 -17.57
CA ALA A 456 11.95 -4.13 -17.99
C ALA A 456 11.62 -4.21 -19.49
N ILE A 457 12.60 -4.53 -20.34
CA ILE A 457 12.43 -4.72 -21.80
C ILE A 457 11.51 -5.91 -22.08
N SER A 458 11.79 -7.07 -21.48
CA SER A 458 11.02 -8.31 -21.72
C SER A 458 9.57 -8.13 -21.27
N THR A 459 9.35 -7.50 -20.10
CA THR A 459 8.01 -7.18 -19.61
C THR A 459 7.30 -6.20 -20.57
N CYS A 460 7.94 -5.11 -21.00
CA CYS A 460 7.35 -4.17 -21.96
C CYS A 460 7.03 -4.83 -23.31
N LYS A 461 7.86 -5.76 -23.80
CA LYS A 461 7.59 -6.54 -25.02
C LYS A 461 6.38 -7.47 -24.84
N HIS A 462 6.33 -8.22 -23.72
CA HIS A 462 5.26 -9.16 -23.41
C HIS A 462 3.87 -8.49 -23.39
N ILE A 463 3.78 -7.27 -22.87
CA ILE A 463 2.51 -6.51 -22.83
C ILE A 463 2.19 -5.77 -24.14
N GLY A 464 3.00 -5.93 -25.18
CA GLY A 464 2.84 -5.28 -26.50
C GLY A 464 3.33 -3.81 -26.56
N HIS A 465 3.93 -3.28 -25.50
CA HIS A 465 4.44 -1.91 -25.44
C HIS A 465 5.87 -1.81 -26.02
N VAL A 466 6.01 -2.12 -27.31
CA VAL A 466 7.33 -2.20 -28.00
C VAL A 466 8.11 -0.87 -27.95
N ARG A 467 7.42 0.28 -28.00
CA ARG A 467 8.08 1.59 -27.87
C ARG A 467 8.75 1.78 -26.50
N CYS A 468 8.12 1.33 -25.41
CA CYS A 468 8.74 1.34 -24.08
C CYS A 468 10.06 0.56 -24.10
N ALA A 469 10.03 -0.69 -24.59
CA ALA A 469 11.20 -1.55 -24.67
C ALA A 469 12.35 -0.91 -25.46
N ARG A 470 12.05 -0.23 -26.57
CA ARG A 470 13.05 0.43 -27.41
C ARG A 470 13.64 1.68 -26.76
N LEU A 471 12.86 2.44 -25.99
CA LEU A 471 13.39 3.57 -25.22
C LEU A 471 14.34 3.10 -24.11
N ILE A 472 14.03 1.98 -23.45
CA ILE A 472 14.96 1.36 -22.49
C ILE A 472 16.23 0.88 -23.21
N GLY A 473 16.08 0.28 -24.40
CA GLY A 473 17.21 -0.11 -25.26
C GLY A 473 18.10 1.08 -25.66
N ARG A 474 17.54 2.27 -25.87
CA ARG A 474 18.32 3.49 -26.12
C ARG A 474 19.21 3.85 -24.94
N ASP A 475 18.69 3.75 -23.73
CA ASP A 475 19.43 4.08 -22.50
C ASP A 475 20.54 3.04 -22.28
N LEU A 476 20.27 1.75 -22.54
CA LEU A 476 21.27 0.69 -22.58
C LEU A 476 22.34 0.92 -23.65
N ALA A 477 21.98 1.39 -24.84
CA ALA A 477 22.96 1.70 -25.87
C ALA A 477 23.93 2.79 -25.43
N SER A 478 23.43 3.84 -24.76
CA SER A 478 24.27 4.84 -24.14
C SER A 478 25.18 4.22 -23.06
N PHE A 479 24.64 3.35 -22.20
CA PHE A 479 25.42 2.64 -21.18
C PHE A 479 26.55 1.76 -21.78
N TYR A 480 26.27 1.04 -22.87
CA TYR A 480 27.27 0.21 -23.56
C TYR A 480 28.34 1.02 -24.28
N LEU A 481 27.99 2.19 -24.82
CA LEU A 481 28.97 3.11 -25.39
C LEU A 481 29.97 3.58 -24.32
N SER A 482 29.48 3.89 -23.13
CA SER A 482 30.30 4.26 -21.97
C SER A 482 31.22 3.14 -21.50
N LEU A 483 30.81 1.88 -21.69
CA LEU A 483 31.63 0.69 -21.44
C LEU A 483 32.65 0.38 -22.55
N GLY A 484 32.67 1.16 -23.64
CA GLY A 484 33.50 0.87 -24.82
C GLY A 484 33.02 -0.36 -25.60
N GLN A 485 31.73 -0.70 -25.55
CA GLN A 485 31.12 -1.85 -26.23
C GLN A 485 30.18 -1.39 -27.37
N PRO A 486 30.72 -0.80 -28.46
CA PRO A 486 29.92 -0.18 -29.53
C PRO A 486 29.04 -1.18 -30.31
N GLN A 487 29.43 -2.47 -30.35
CA GLN A 487 28.64 -3.50 -31.04
C GLN A 487 27.29 -3.75 -30.36
N GLN A 488 27.28 -3.84 -29.03
CA GLN A 488 26.05 -4.06 -28.27
C GLN A 488 25.14 -2.82 -28.36
N ALA A 489 25.74 -1.62 -28.26
CA ALA A 489 25.01 -0.37 -28.47
C ALA A 489 24.38 -0.27 -29.86
N ALA A 490 25.11 -0.65 -30.92
CA ALA A 490 24.61 -0.60 -32.29
C ALA A 490 23.38 -1.50 -32.51
N ASN A 491 23.30 -2.65 -31.85
CA ASN A 491 22.15 -3.55 -31.95
C ASN A 491 20.87 -2.86 -31.43
N PHE A 492 20.91 -2.30 -30.23
CA PHE A 492 19.77 -1.58 -29.65
C PHE A 492 19.38 -0.33 -30.46
N LEU A 493 20.37 0.41 -30.96
CA LEU A 493 20.13 1.61 -31.78
C LEU A 493 19.57 1.28 -33.17
N GLY A 494 19.95 0.13 -33.74
CA GLY A 494 19.40 -0.35 -35.02
C GLY A 494 17.89 -0.61 -34.91
N ASP A 495 17.47 -1.36 -33.89
CA ASP A 495 16.06 -1.63 -33.61
C ASP A 495 15.27 -0.33 -33.36
N LEU A 496 15.86 0.60 -32.63
CA LEU A 496 15.28 1.91 -32.36
C LEU A 496 15.13 2.75 -33.64
N LEU A 497 16.16 2.77 -34.50
CA LEU A 497 16.15 3.50 -35.77
C LEU A 497 15.06 2.96 -36.71
N HIS A 498 14.94 1.64 -36.82
CA HIS A 498 13.87 1.02 -37.62
C HIS A 498 12.49 1.50 -37.16
N SER A 499 12.31 1.66 -35.85
CA SER A 499 11.04 2.09 -35.27
C SER A 499 10.68 3.54 -35.52
N PHE A 500 11.69 4.42 -35.45
CA PHE A 500 11.49 5.84 -35.74
C PHE A 500 11.33 6.09 -37.23
N THR A 501 11.98 5.29 -38.09
CA THR A 501 11.79 5.37 -39.53
C THR A 501 10.40 4.89 -39.94
N ASP A 502 9.96 3.72 -39.47
CA ASP A 502 8.60 3.20 -39.70
C ASP A 502 7.52 4.15 -39.15
N GLY A 503 7.77 4.72 -37.97
CA GLY A 503 6.86 5.67 -37.32
C GLY A 503 6.90 7.09 -37.90
N CYS A 504 7.72 7.36 -38.93
CA CYS A 504 7.90 8.69 -39.53
C CYS A 504 8.32 9.79 -38.53
N TRP A 505 9.28 9.48 -37.65
CA TRP A 505 9.89 10.42 -36.69
C TRP A 505 11.32 10.80 -37.13
N PRO A 506 11.48 11.66 -38.15
CA PRO A 506 12.76 11.93 -38.82
C PRO A 506 13.81 12.57 -37.91
N LEU A 507 13.42 13.43 -36.96
CA LEU A 507 14.35 14.05 -36.00
C LEU A 507 14.91 13.01 -35.02
N LEU A 508 14.05 12.15 -34.46
CA LEU A 508 14.49 11.07 -33.55
C LEU A 508 15.32 10.01 -34.29
N ALA A 509 14.97 9.73 -35.55
CA ALA A 509 15.77 8.87 -36.41
C ALA A 509 17.16 9.49 -36.65
N ALA A 510 17.24 10.80 -36.93
CA ALA A 510 18.52 11.50 -37.07
C ALA A 510 19.37 11.45 -35.78
N ASP A 511 18.77 11.67 -34.61
CA ASP A 511 19.47 11.57 -33.31
C ASP A 511 20.01 10.15 -33.06
N THR A 512 19.25 9.14 -33.48
CA THR A 512 19.69 7.74 -33.42
C THR A 512 20.83 7.46 -34.40
N ARG A 513 20.77 8.03 -35.60
CA ARG A 513 21.84 7.95 -36.61
C ARG A 513 23.15 8.56 -36.12
N ASP A 514 23.13 9.69 -35.42
CA ASP A 514 24.34 10.28 -34.82
C ASP A 514 25.04 9.30 -33.87
N LYS A 515 24.26 8.64 -33.01
CA LYS A 515 24.82 7.63 -32.09
C LYS A 515 25.37 6.41 -32.84
N LEU A 516 24.69 5.97 -33.91
CA LEU A 516 25.17 4.89 -34.77
C LEU A 516 26.45 5.24 -35.53
N VAL A 517 26.64 6.50 -35.95
CA VAL A 517 27.89 6.99 -36.55
C VAL A 517 29.04 6.78 -35.58
N ILE A 518 28.86 7.11 -34.29
CA ILE A 518 29.86 6.87 -33.24
C ILE A 518 30.17 5.37 -33.12
N CYS A 519 29.14 4.51 -33.06
CA CYS A 519 29.33 3.07 -32.97
C CYS A 519 30.11 2.51 -34.17
N TYR A 520 29.68 2.83 -35.40
CA TYR A 520 30.28 2.28 -36.61
C TYR A 520 31.68 2.83 -36.87
N THR A 521 31.97 4.06 -36.46
CA THR A 521 33.33 4.60 -36.48
C THR A 521 34.24 3.81 -35.53
N ALA A 522 33.78 3.55 -34.29
CA ALA A 522 34.57 2.79 -33.30
C ALA A 522 34.81 1.32 -33.70
N MET A 523 33.90 0.73 -34.48
CA MET A 523 34.02 -0.65 -34.98
C MET A 523 34.71 -0.75 -36.35
N ALA A 524 35.03 0.39 -36.98
CA ALA A 524 35.47 0.44 -38.38
C ALA A 524 34.51 -0.28 -39.37
N ASP A 525 33.19 -0.24 -39.12
CA ASP A 525 32.16 -0.78 -40.01
C ASP A 525 31.79 0.29 -41.06
N TRP A 526 32.67 0.45 -42.04
CA TRP A 526 32.55 1.50 -43.07
C TRP A 526 31.27 1.41 -43.91
N PRO A 527 30.80 0.23 -44.37
CA PRO A 527 29.57 0.15 -45.15
C PRO A 527 28.36 0.71 -44.39
N LYS A 528 28.20 0.37 -43.10
CA LYS A 528 27.09 0.88 -42.30
C LYS A 528 27.28 2.35 -41.92
N LEU A 529 28.51 2.77 -41.64
CA LEU A 529 28.85 4.18 -41.39
C LEU A 529 28.47 5.07 -42.57
N LEU A 530 28.87 4.70 -43.79
CA LEU A 530 28.59 5.47 -45.00
C LEU A 530 27.07 5.57 -45.24
N ARG A 531 26.35 4.46 -45.10
CA ARG A 531 24.90 4.44 -45.24
C ARG A 531 24.21 5.41 -44.27
N VAL A 532 24.50 5.27 -42.98
CA VAL A 532 23.87 6.10 -41.94
C VAL A 532 24.27 7.57 -42.07
N GLY A 533 25.54 7.85 -42.39
CA GLY A 533 26.05 9.20 -42.58
C GLY A 533 25.43 9.92 -43.80
N ILE A 534 25.25 9.21 -44.92
CA ILE A 534 24.59 9.76 -46.12
C ILE A 534 23.11 10.04 -45.82
N GLU A 535 22.40 9.08 -45.22
CA GLU A 535 20.99 9.25 -44.86
C GLU A 535 20.78 10.47 -43.93
N LEU A 536 21.72 10.72 -43.01
CA LEU A 536 21.71 11.88 -42.13
C LEU A 536 22.01 13.18 -42.90
N ALA A 537 23.01 13.19 -43.77
CA ALA A 537 23.37 14.35 -44.60
C ALA A 537 22.24 14.75 -45.58
N CYS A 538 21.41 13.79 -46.00
CA CYS A 538 20.27 14.03 -46.88
C CYS A 538 18.97 14.39 -46.14
N CYS A 539 18.91 14.34 -44.81
CA CYS A 539 17.68 14.52 -44.05
C CYS A 539 17.22 15.99 -44.01
N SER A 540 16.28 16.39 -44.86
CA SER A 540 15.83 17.80 -45.01
C SER A 540 15.30 18.47 -43.74
N GLN A 541 14.86 17.69 -42.75
CA GLN A 541 14.35 18.20 -41.48
C GLN A 541 15.45 18.55 -40.46
N VAL A 542 16.69 18.18 -40.74
CA VAL A 542 17.85 18.47 -39.87
C VAL A 542 18.53 19.75 -40.33
N ALA A 543 18.98 20.57 -39.35
CA ALA A 543 19.69 21.82 -39.60
C ALA A 543 20.89 21.63 -40.53
N HIS A 544 21.17 22.63 -41.37
CA HIS A 544 22.24 22.56 -42.38
C HIS A 544 23.60 22.22 -41.77
N GLU A 545 23.95 22.80 -40.63
CA GLU A 545 25.23 22.56 -39.94
C GLU A 545 25.42 21.08 -39.59
N ARG A 546 24.39 20.45 -39.03
CA ARG A 546 24.41 19.03 -38.66
C ARG A 546 24.49 18.12 -39.89
N ARG A 547 23.80 18.47 -40.98
CA ARG A 547 23.94 17.76 -42.27
C ARG A 547 25.34 17.89 -42.88
N ALA A 548 25.93 19.09 -42.82
CA ALA A 548 27.28 19.35 -43.29
C ALA A 548 28.33 18.57 -42.48
N ALA A 549 28.17 18.49 -41.15
CA ALA A 549 29.04 17.69 -40.30
C ALA A 549 28.96 16.19 -40.63
N ALA A 550 27.75 15.66 -40.85
CA ALA A 550 27.55 14.27 -41.29
C ALA A 550 28.20 14.00 -42.65
N PHE A 551 28.04 14.92 -43.62
CA PHE A 551 28.69 14.83 -44.91
C PHE A 551 30.21 14.85 -44.81
N GLY A 552 30.79 15.70 -43.95
CA GLY A 552 32.22 15.73 -43.68
C GLY A 552 32.75 14.43 -43.04
N ALA A 553 31.96 13.77 -42.18
CA ALA A 553 32.30 12.46 -41.65
C ALA A 553 32.31 11.37 -42.74
N VAL A 554 31.33 11.39 -43.64
CA VAL A 554 31.28 10.50 -44.82
C VAL A 554 32.48 10.72 -45.73
N GLN A 555 32.85 11.98 -46.02
CA GLN A 555 34.01 12.28 -46.85
C GLN A 555 35.31 11.75 -46.24
N ARG A 556 35.52 11.93 -44.93
CA ARG A 556 36.69 11.37 -44.23
C ARG A 556 36.75 9.85 -44.34
N ALA A 557 35.62 9.17 -44.10
CA ALA A 557 35.53 7.72 -44.23
C ALA A 557 35.87 7.24 -45.65
N ILE A 558 35.38 7.92 -46.69
CA ILE A 558 35.69 7.59 -48.10
C ILE A 558 37.18 7.80 -48.40
N THR A 559 37.77 8.89 -47.93
CA THR A 559 39.20 9.17 -48.12
C THR A 559 40.05 8.10 -47.46
N GLU A 560 39.76 7.73 -46.21
CA GLU A 560 40.48 6.68 -45.47
C GLU A 560 40.39 5.31 -46.15
N LEU A 561 39.24 4.97 -46.74
CA LEU A 561 39.06 3.77 -47.58
C LEU A 561 39.90 3.84 -48.87
N SER A 562 39.91 5.01 -49.54
CA SER A 562 40.60 5.20 -50.82
C SER A 562 42.14 5.18 -50.71
N GLU A 563 42.68 5.56 -49.56
CA GLU A 563 44.12 5.56 -49.26
C GLU A 563 44.65 4.18 -48.85
N GLY A 564 43.82 3.13 -48.86
CA GLY A 564 44.25 1.76 -48.60
C GLY A 564 44.70 1.47 -47.16
N ARG A 565 44.50 2.39 -46.22
CA ARG A 565 44.90 2.22 -44.80
C ARG A 565 44.11 1.14 -44.06
N ILE A 566 43.06 0.59 -44.68
CA ILE A 566 42.06 -0.29 -44.05
C ILE A 566 41.76 -1.55 -44.88
N LEU A 567 42.69 -1.99 -45.75
CA LEU A 567 42.64 -3.32 -46.40
C LEU A 567 43.48 -4.34 -45.61
N LYS A 568 43.32 -4.37 -44.29
CA LYS A 568 43.75 -5.48 -43.43
C LYS A 568 42.66 -5.76 -42.39
N CYS A 569 41.58 -6.38 -42.84
CA CYS A 569 40.77 -7.25 -42.00
C CYS A 569 40.83 -8.65 -42.61
#